data_AF-A0A529KUY9-F1
#
_entry.id   AF-A0A529KUY9-F1
#
_cell.length_a   1.000
_cell.length_b   1.000
_cell.length_c   1.000
_cell.angle_alpha   90.00
_cell.angle_beta   90.00
_cell.angle_gamma   90.00
#
_symmetry.space_group_name_H-M   'P 1'
#
loop_
_entity.id
_entity.type
_entity.pdbx_description
1 polymer ?
#
loop_
_entity_poly.entity_id
_entity_poly.type
_entity_poly.pdbx_seq_one_letter_code
_entity_poly.pdbx_strand_id
1 'polypeptide(L)'
;LPPAGRTMMEKMITMERDHDHIRRMLICEPRGSVARHVNLLVQSTREDCVAGAIIMEPTEYPPMSGSNTICVATVLLDTGMVPMN
;
A
#
# COMPACT_ATOMS: atom_id res chain seq x y z
N LEU A 1 -3.24 -4.12 13.81
CA LEU A 1 -2.62 -2.81 14.15
C LEU A 1 -1.85 -2.33 12.92
N PRO A 2 -1.76 -1.02 12.65
CA PRO A 2 -0.96 -0.51 11.52
C PRO A 2 0.51 -0.96 11.67
N PRO A 3 1.24 -1.17 10.56
CA PRO A 3 2.65 -1.57 10.63
C PRO A 3 3.46 -0.55 11.43
N ALA A 4 4.38 -1.04 12.26
CA ALA A 4 5.25 -0.20 13.07
C ALA A 4 6.28 0.53 12.17
N GLY A 5 6.65 1.75 12.57
CA GLY A 5 7.66 2.55 11.86
C GLY A 5 7.38 4.04 11.93
N ARG A 6 8.46 4.82 12.09
CA ARG A 6 8.47 6.29 12.10
C ARG A 6 8.50 6.87 10.68
N THR A 7 8.94 6.08 9.69
CA THR A 7 8.90 6.45 8.27
C THR A 7 8.06 5.46 7.47
N MET A 8 7.58 5.88 6.30
CA MET A 8 6.88 4.96 5.37
C MET A 8 7.74 3.77 4.96
N MET A 9 9.06 3.97 4.81
CA MET A 9 10.01 2.89 4.53
C MET A 9 10.10 1.89 5.69
N GLU A 10 10.20 2.37 6.94
CA GLU A 10 10.21 1.48 8.13
C GLU A 10 8.90 0.68 8.24
N LYS A 11 7.76 1.28 7.90
CA LYS A 11 6.45 0.60 7.85
C LYS A 11 6.40 -0.48 6.78
N MET A 12 6.91 -0.18 5.58
CA MET A 12 7.01 -1.13 4.47
C MET A 12 7.88 -2.34 4.85
N ILE A 13 9.08 -2.09 5.40
CA ILE A 13 10.00 -3.15 5.86
C ILE A 13 9.35 -4.00 6.95
N THR A 14 8.59 -3.39 7.86
CA THR A 14 7.85 -4.13 8.89
C THR A 14 6.78 -5.03 8.28
N MET A 15 6.04 -4.55 7.26
CA MET A 15 5.09 -5.40 6.53
C MET A 15 5.77 -6.58 5.84
N GLU A 16 6.89 -6.34 5.16
CA GLU A 16 7.66 -7.38 4.49
C GLU A 16 8.23 -8.41 5.48
N ARG A 17 8.85 -7.96 6.57
CA ARG A 17 9.51 -8.85 7.54
C ARG A 17 8.51 -9.65 8.37
N ASP A 18 7.48 -9.01 8.90
CA ASP A 18 6.63 -9.60 9.94
C ASP A 18 5.25 -10.03 9.42
N HIS A 19 4.82 -9.50 8.27
CA HIS A 19 3.45 -9.61 7.78
C HIS A 19 3.32 -10.05 6.32
N ASP A 20 4.36 -10.66 5.73
CA ASP A 20 4.34 -11.06 4.31
C ASP A 20 3.22 -12.03 3.95
N HIS A 21 2.75 -12.79 4.94
CA HIS A 21 1.59 -13.67 4.79
C HIS A 21 0.34 -12.93 4.29
N ILE A 22 0.18 -11.64 4.60
CA ILE A 22 -0.95 -10.81 4.12
C ILE A 22 -0.83 -10.59 2.61
N ARG A 23 0.34 -10.18 2.12
CA ARG A 23 0.59 -10.01 0.67
C ARG A 23 0.36 -11.31 -0.08
N ARG A 24 0.94 -12.41 0.42
CA ARG A 24 0.78 -13.73 -0.18
C ARG A 24 -0.70 -14.15 -0.21
N MET A 25 -1.45 -13.89 0.85
CA MET A 25 -2.88 -14.19 0.89
C MET A 25 -3.68 -13.39 -0.16
N LEU A 26 -3.35 -12.11 -0.37
CA LEU A 26 -4.10 -11.23 -1.27
C LEU A 26 -3.69 -11.36 -2.76
N ILE A 27 -2.43 -11.74 -3.02
CA ILE A 27 -1.86 -11.79 -4.38
C ILE A 27 -1.81 -13.21 -4.93
N CYS A 28 -1.50 -14.23 -4.11
CA CYS A 28 -1.39 -15.59 -4.63
C CYS A 28 -2.77 -16.18 -4.96
N GLU A 29 -2.76 -17.16 -5.85
CA GLU A 29 -3.93 -17.99 -6.11
C GLU A 29 -4.41 -18.70 -4.82
N PRO A 30 -5.73 -18.90 -4.66
CA PRO A 30 -6.80 -18.65 -5.62
C PRO A 30 -7.40 -17.22 -5.56
N ARG A 31 -6.87 -16.33 -4.72
CA ARG A 31 -7.48 -15.00 -4.46
C ARG A 31 -6.97 -13.92 -5.41
N GLY A 32 -5.74 -14.07 -5.87
CA GLY A 32 -5.11 -13.19 -6.84
C GLY A 32 -4.48 -13.94 -8.00
N SER A 33 -3.50 -13.30 -8.62
CA SER A 33 -2.73 -13.83 -9.75
C SER A 33 -1.36 -13.16 -9.78
N VAL A 34 -0.45 -13.71 -10.57
CA VAL A 34 0.90 -13.12 -10.78
C VAL A 34 0.89 -11.71 -11.37
N ALA A 35 -0.24 -11.24 -11.91
CA ALA A 35 -0.39 -9.87 -12.42
C ALA A 35 -0.98 -8.90 -11.38
N ARG A 36 -1.45 -9.41 -10.22
CA ARG A 36 -2.11 -8.61 -9.20
C ARG A 36 -1.10 -7.84 -8.35
N HIS A 37 -1.41 -6.57 -8.15
CA HIS A 37 -0.73 -5.68 -7.22
C HIS A 37 -1.76 -5.19 -6.19
N VAL A 38 -1.34 -4.93 -4.97
CA VAL A 38 -2.22 -4.45 -3.90
C VAL A 38 -1.61 -3.24 -3.23
N ASN A 39 -2.41 -2.19 -3.06
CA ASN A 39 -2.03 -0.98 -2.35
C ASN A 39 -2.68 -0.97 -0.97
N LEU A 40 -1.87 -1.13 0.07
CA LEU A 40 -2.34 -1.03 1.45
C LEU A 40 -2.31 0.43 1.90
N LEU A 41 -3.48 1.03 2.08
CA LEU A 41 -3.59 2.37 2.66
C LEU A 41 -3.27 2.32 4.16
N VAL A 42 -2.41 3.24 4.59
CA VAL A 42 -2.01 3.42 5.99
C VAL A 42 -1.97 4.91 6.33
N GLN A 43 -1.91 5.24 7.62
CA GLN A 43 -1.66 6.61 8.02
C GLN A 43 -0.28 7.07 7.56
N SER A 44 -0.22 8.25 6.94
CA SER A 44 1.03 8.93 6.58
C SER A 44 1.91 9.13 7.82
N THR A 45 3.23 9.12 7.64
CA THR A 45 4.20 9.53 8.68
C THR A 45 4.56 11.02 8.62
N ARG A 46 3.95 11.77 7.69
CA ARG A 46 4.13 13.21 7.50
C ARG A 46 2.79 13.93 7.56
N GLU A 47 2.77 15.09 8.20
CA GLU A 47 1.57 15.90 8.39
C GLU A 47 1.09 16.60 7.12
N ASP A 48 1.98 16.79 6.14
CA ASP A 48 1.69 17.44 4.85
C ASP A 48 1.16 16.47 3.77
N CYS A 49 0.88 15.22 4.14
CA CYS A 49 0.44 14.17 3.23
C CYS A 49 -0.92 13.61 3.64
N VAL A 50 -1.85 13.48 2.68
CA VAL A 50 -3.23 13.04 2.91
C VAL A 50 -3.35 11.56 3.28
N ALA A 51 -2.44 10.72 2.79
CA ALA A 51 -2.43 9.29 3.01
C ALA A 51 -1.01 8.72 2.87
N GLY A 52 -0.77 7.56 3.49
CA GLY A 52 0.36 6.70 3.17
C GLY A 52 -0.13 5.47 2.40
N ALA A 53 0.71 4.93 1.52
CA ALA A 53 0.45 3.68 0.82
C ALA A 53 1.68 2.78 0.87
N ILE A 54 1.47 1.48 1.06
CA ILE A 54 2.48 0.43 0.91
C ILE A 54 2.07 -0.41 -0.29
N ILE A 55 2.94 -0.50 -1.29
CA ILE A 55 2.71 -1.29 -2.49
C ILE A 55 3.16 -2.72 -2.21
N MET A 56 2.33 -3.67 -2.58
CA MET A 56 2.61 -5.10 -2.48
C MET A 56 2.53 -5.71 -3.87
N GLU A 57 3.65 -6.24 -4.35
CA GLU A 57 3.80 -6.88 -5.65
C GLU A 57 3.93 -8.40 -5.52
N PRO A 58 3.83 -9.17 -6.61
CA PRO A 58 3.95 -10.64 -6.56
C PRO A 58 5.23 -11.16 -5.91
N THR A 59 6.32 -10.40 -5.98
CA THR A 59 7.63 -10.80 -5.47
C THR A 59 8.16 -9.93 -4.35
N GLU A 60 7.74 -8.66 -4.26
CA GLU A 60 8.41 -7.67 -3.41
C GLU A 60 7.47 -6.56 -2.90
N TYR A 61 8.03 -5.67 -2.09
CA TYR A 61 7.42 -4.41 -1.65
C TYR A 61 8.24 -3.25 -2.23
N PRO A 62 7.88 -2.71 -3.40
CA PRO A 62 8.63 -1.62 -3.98
C PRO A 62 8.38 -0.31 -3.19
N PRO A 63 9.41 0.53 -3.02
CA PRO A 63 9.27 1.77 -2.28
C PRO A 63 8.40 2.81 -3.00
N MET A 64 8.31 2.76 -4.34
CA MET A 64 7.53 3.67 -5.18
C MET A 64 7.02 2.95 -6.43
N SER A 65 5.83 3.34 -6.92
CA SER A 65 5.28 2.90 -8.21
C SER A 65 4.30 3.94 -8.76
N GLY A 66 4.54 4.42 -9.98
CA GLY A 66 3.76 5.50 -10.59
C GLY A 66 2.32 5.09 -10.90
N SER A 67 2.12 3.92 -11.51
CA SER A 67 0.79 3.39 -11.82
C SER A 67 -0.05 3.15 -10.57
N ASN A 68 0.54 2.55 -9.53
CA ASN A 68 -0.14 2.35 -8.25
C ASN A 68 -0.47 3.68 -7.55
N THR A 69 0.40 4.69 -7.66
CA THR A 69 0.14 6.03 -7.12
C THR A 69 -1.08 6.66 -7.78
N ILE A 70 -1.22 6.52 -9.10
CA ILE A 70 -2.42 6.97 -9.84
C ILE A 70 -3.65 6.24 -9.31
N CYS A 71 -3.62 4.91 -9.20
CA CYS A 71 -4.75 4.12 -8.68
C CYS A 71 -5.15 4.54 -7.26
N VAL A 72 -4.18 4.77 -6.37
CA VAL A 72 -4.42 5.24 -5.01
C VAL A 72 -5.07 6.62 -5.02
N ALA A 73 -4.52 7.57 -5.78
CA ALA A 73 -5.09 8.91 -5.88
C ALA A 73 -6.53 8.87 -6.40
N THR A 74 -6.80 8.07 -7.43
CA THR A 74 -8.15 7.85 -7.97
C THR A 74 -9.10 7.33 -6.89
N VAL A 75 -8.74 6.28 -6.17
CA VAL A 75 -9.62 5.72 -5.12
C VAL A 75 -9.85 6.73 -3.99
N LEU A 76 -8.82 7.48 -3.57
CA LEU A 76 -8.98 8.48 -2.51
C LEU A 76 -9.98 9.57 -2.91
N LEU A 77 -9.96 10.01 -4.17
CA LEU A 77 -10.88 11.01 -4.71
C LEU A 77 -12.28 10.44 -4.93
N ASP A 78 -12.40 9.30 -5.62
CA ASP A 78 -13.68 8.68 -6.01
C ASP A 78 -14.51 8.24 -4.80
N THR A 79 -13.84 7.83 -3.71
CA THR A 79 -14.51 7.42 -2.47
C THR A 79 -14.81 8.59 -1.54
N GLY A 80 -14.37 9.81 -1.87
CA GLY A 80 -14.53 11.00 -1.03
C GLY A 80 -13.64 11.01 0.22
N MET A 81 -12.64 10.13 0.32
CA MET A 81 -11.62 10.21 1.38
C MET A 81 -10.78 11.49 1.24
N VAL A 82 -10.61 11.98 0.01
CA VAL A 82 -10.09 13.30 -0.32
C VAL A 82 -11.13 13.99 -1.22
N PRO A 83 -11.47 15.27 -1.00
CA PRO A 83 -12.46 15.97 -1.82
C PRO A 83 -11.96 16.16 -3.27
N MET A 84 -12.84 15.96 -4.25
CA MET A 84 -12.69 16.48 -5.61
C MET A 84 -13.17 17.94 -5.63
N ASN A 85 -12.25 18.87 -5.91
CA ASN A 85 -12.57 20.29 -6.09
C ASN A 85 -12.74 20.65 -7.56
#